data_AF-A0AAU4KMV4-F1
#
_entry.id   AF-A0AAU4KMV4-F1
#
_cell.length_a   1.000
_cell.length_b   1.000
_cell.length_c   1.000
_cell.angle_alpha   90.00
_cell.angle_beta   90.00
_cell.angle_gamma   90.00
#
_symmetry.space_group_name_H-M   'P 1'
#
loop_
_entity.id
_entity.type
_entity.pdbx_description
1 polymer ?
#
loop_
_entity_poly.entity_id
_entity_poly.type
_entity_poly.pdbx_seq_one_letter_code
_entity_poly.pdbx_strand_id
1 'polypeptide(L)'
;MNATQATRPPAATKPVRWAADTVAVMREGARLRLDYSAQSLWRVDRVIDEIRRDGAPYAAVESVLRGFGAYAGEVVARHGGAEWWETGGEHWLRTPDGRLWDPIEEARRCYAGDGSLRLLCREATR
;
A
#
# COMPACT_ATOMS: atom_id res chain seq x y z
N MET A 1 3.84 -29.09 -11.13
CA MET A 1 3.68 -27.80 -11.82
C MET A 1 4.45 -26.77 -11.01
N ASN A 2 5.67 -26.44 -11.43
CA ASN A 2 6.55 -25.53 -10.69
C ASN A 2 6.13 -24.09 -10.98
N ALA A 3 5.52 -23.43 -9.99
CA ALA A 3 5.40 -21.98 -10.01
C ALA A 3 6.82 -21.42 -9.85
N THR A 4 7.38 -20.91 -10.94
CA THR A 4 8.62 -20.14 -10.93
C THR A 4 8.44 -19.03 -9.92
N GLN A 5 9.13 -19.10 -8.78
CA GLN A 5 9.28 -17.97 -7.89
C GLN A 5 10.07 -16.93 -8.69
N ALA A 6 9.36 -16.03 -9.39
CA ALA A 6 9.98 -14.87 -9.98
C ALA A 6 10.58 -14.08 -8.82
N THR A 7 11.92 -14.10 -8.72
CA THR A 7 12.65 -13.31 -7.75
C THR A 7 12.25 -11.86 -7.95
N ARG A 8 11.51 -11.30 -6.99
CA ARG A 8 11.04 -9.93 -7.10
C ARG A 8 12.21 -8.95 -7.26
N PRO A 9 11.99 -7.82 -7.94
CA PRO A 9 13.03 -6.80 -8.06
C PRO A 9 13.49 -6.34 -6.65
N PRO A 10 14.78 -6.05 -6.45
CA PRO A 10 15.31 -5.62 -5.15
C PRO A 10 14.53 -4.47 -4.51
N ALA A 11 14.06 -3.52 -5.33
CA ALA A 11 13.23 -2.38 -4.94
C ALA A 11 11.91 -2.79 -4.26
N ALA A 12 11.41 -4.00 -4.49
CA ALA A 12 10.20 -4.50 -3.84
C ALA A 12 10.45 -5.04 -2.41
N THR A 13 11.70 -5.30 -2.02
CA THR A 13 12.02 -6.05 -0.78
C THR A 13 11.42 -5.38 0.47
N LYS A 14 11.65 -4.07 0.62
CA LYS A 14 11.13 -3.31 1.77
C LYS A 14 9.59 -3.16 1.70
N PRO A 15 8.98 -2.70 0.59
CA PRO A 15 7.52 -2.60 0.48
C PRO A 15 6.79 -3.91 0.75
N VAL A 16 7.28 -5.04 0.22
CA VAL A 16 6.67 -6.36 0.47
C VAL A 16 6.65 -6.68 1.94
N ARG A 17 7.77 -6.46 2.63
CA ARG A 17 7.85 -6.70 4.06
C ARG A 17 6.89 -5.80 4.84
N TRP A 18 6.87 -4.49 4.56
CA TRP A 18 5.96 -3.56 5.23
C TRP A 18 4.48 -3.92 5.00
N ALA A 19 4.13 -4.34 3.79
CA ALA A 19 2.80 -4.82 3.46
C ALA A 19 2.45 -6.09 4.25
N ALA A 20 3.36 -7.06 4.34
CA ALA A 20 3.15 -8.29 5.09
C ALA A 20 3.01 -8.03 6.61
N ASP A 21 3.86 -7.15 7.17
CA ASP A 21 3.78 -6.73 8.56
C ASP A 21 2.42 -6.06 8.85
N THR A 22 1.94 -5.22 7.93
CA THR A 22 0.61 -4.59 8.03
C THR A 22 -0.52 -5.62 8.04
N VAL A 23 -0.46 -6.64 7.18
CA VAL A 23 -1.44 -7.73 7.17
C VAL A 23 -1.46 -8.47 8.51
N ALA A 24 -0.29 -8.75 9.10
CA ALA A 24 -0.19 -9.40 10.40
C ALA A 24 -0.79 -8.54 11.51
N VAL A 25 -0.38 -7.26 11.61
CA VAL A 25 -0.89 -6.33 12.63
C VAL A 25 -2.40 -6.14 12.52
N MET A 26 -2.94 -5.98 11.31
CA MET A 26 -4.40 -5.82 11.10
C MET A 26 -5.18 -7.08 11.47
N ARG A 27 -4.62 -8.26 11.21
CA ARG A 27 -5.23 -9.53 11.58
C ARG A 27 -5.26 -9.73 13.10
N GLU A 28 -4.18 -9.39 13.79
CA GLU A 28 -4.02 -9.64 15.23
C GLU A 28 -4.69 -8.55 16.08
N GLY A 29 -4.49 -7.28 15.73
CA GLY A 29 -5.01 -6.14 16.49
C GLY A 29 -6.46 -5.78 16.14
N ALA A 30 -6.75 -5.59 14.86
CA ALA A 30 -8.07 -5.12 14.40
C ALA A 30 -9.03 -6.25 13.99
N ARG A 31 -8.56 -7.52 14.02
CA ARG A 31 -9.28 -8.69 13.47
C ARG A 31 -9.73 -8.49 12.02
N LEU A 32 -8.99 -7.66 11.28
CA LEU A 32 -9.29 -7.26 9.92
C LEU A 32 -8.48 -8.10 8.94
N ARG A 33 -9.16 -8.83 8.06
CA ARG A 33 -8.49 -9.61 7.01
C ARG A 33 -8.20 -8.72 5.80
N LEU A 34 -6.92 -8.53 5.55
CA LEU A 34 -6.36 -7.94 4.35
C LEU A 34 -5.84 -9.06 3.44
N ASP A 35 -6.43 -9.24 2.26
CA ASP A 35 -6.24 -10.39 1.38
C ASP A 35 -5.58 -10.03 0.03
N TYR A 36 -4.99 -8.84 -0.06
CA TYR A 36 -4.41 -8.26 -1.26
C TYR A 36 -5.38 -8.12 -2.44
N SER A 37 -6.69 -8.05 -2.19
CA SER A 37 -7.69 -7.70 -3.21
C SER A 37 -7.86 -6.18 -3.33
N ALA A 38 -8.27 -5.69 -4.49
CA ALA A 38 -8.68 -4.29 -4.65
C ALA A 38 -9.82 -3.89 -3.68
N GLN A 39 -10.72 -4.82 -3.35
CA GLN A 39 -11.81 -4.58 -2.40
C GLN A 39 -11.30 -4.32 -0.98
N SER A 40 -10.24 -5.00 -0.55
CA SER A 40 -9.67 -4.81 0.78
C SER A 40 -9.14 -3.39 1.03
N LEU A 41 -8.83 -2.63 -0.02
CA LEU A 41 -8.36 -1.24 0.10
C LEU A 41 -9.42 -0.31 0.69
N TRP A 42 -10.71 -0.60 0.49
CA TRP A 42 -11.77 0.15 1.16
C TRP A 42 -11.68 0.01 2.69
N ARG A 43 -11.28 -1.17 3.20
CA ARG A 43 -11.08 -1.37 4.64
C ARG A 43 -9.88 -0.58 5.14
N VAL A 44 -8.82 -0.47 4.33
CA VAL A 44 -7.64 0.33 4.67
C VAL A 44 -7.98 1.81 4.71
N ASP A 45 -8.69 2.34 3.71
CA ASP A 45 -9.17 3.73 3.70
C ASP A 45 -10.01 4.04 4.96
N ARG A 46 -10.87 3.10 5.38
CA ARG A 46 -11.66 3.22 6.61
C ARG A 46 -10.79 3.30 7.87
N VAL A 47 -9.79 2.44 7.99
CA VAL A 47 -8.88 2.44 9.15
C VAL A 47 -8.08 3.75 9.20
N ILE A 48 -7.61 4.26 8.06
CA ILE A 48 -6.90 5.56 7.99
C ILE A 48 -7.83 6.70 8.44
N ASP A 49 -9.08 6.70 8.00
CA ASP A 49 -10.09 7.68 8.41
C ASP A 49 -10.42 7.60 9.91
N GLU A 50 -10.45 6.40 10.50
CA GLU A 50 -10.61 6.18 11.95
C GLU A 50 -9.42 6.77 12.72
N ILE A 51 -8.18 6.42 12.36
CA ILE A 51 -6.96 6.96 12.98
C ILE A 51 -6.93 8.49 12.89
N ARG A 52 -7.34 9.06 11.75
CA ARG A 52 -7.43 10.51 11.55
C ARG A 52 -8.42 11.15 12.52
N ARG A 53 -9.58 10.54 12.73
CA ARG A 53 -10.62 11.04 13.66
C ARG A 53 -10.19 10.97 15.11
N ASP A 54 -9.34 10.00 15.46
CA ASP A 54 -8.74 9.89 16.79
C ASP A 54 -7.68 10.99 17.05
N GLY A 55 -7.32 11.78 16.03
CA GLY A 55 -6.49 12.97 16.18
C GLY A 55 -5.01 12.68 16.46
N ALA A 56 -4.52 11.51 16.09
CA ALA A 56 -3.12 11.13 16.31
C ALA A 56 -2.16 12.11 15.59
N PRO A 57 -1.03 12.51 16.20
CA PRO A 57 -0.03 13.27 15.47
C PRO A 57 0.59 12.39 14.37
N TYR A 58 0.88 12.98 13.19
CA TYR A 58 1.42 12.24 12.03
C TYR A 58 2.64 11.38 12.38
N ALA A 59 3.56 11.92 13.18
CA ALA A 59 4.77 11.20 13.61
C ALA A 59 4.48 9.88 14.35
N ALA A 60 3.35 9.77 15.04
CA ALA A 60 2.95 8.55 15.73
C ALA A 60 2.38 7.48 14.78
N VAL A 61 1.91 7.88 13.59
CA VAL A 61 1.21 7.00 12.64
C VAL A 61 1.99 6.78 11.34
N GLU A 62 3.10 7.47 11.14
CA GLU A 62 3.92 7.41 9.91
C GLU A 62 4.27 5.96 9.51
N SER A 63 4.71 5.14 10.47
CA SER A 63 5.08 3.75 10.19
C SER A 63 3.89 2.89 9.77
N VAL A 64 2.72 3.14 10.36
CA VAL A 64 1.45 2.46 10.03
C VAL A 64 0.96 2.90 8.65
N LEU A 65 1.00 4.20 8.35
CA LEU A 65 0.63 4.74 7.04
C LEU A 65 1.55 4.23 5.94
N ARG A 66 2.87 4.13 6.21
CA ARG A 66 3.82 3.48 5.29
C ARG A 66 3.45 2.03 5.03
N GLY A 67 3.03 1.31 6.07
CA GLY A 67 2.52 -0.06 5.94
C GLY A 67 1.27 -0.15 5.04
N PHE A 68 0.30 0.73 5.25
CA PHE A 68 -0.91 0.80 4.42
C PHE A 68 -0.62 1.18 2.96
N GLY A 69 0.26 2.15 2.73
CA GLY A 69 0.72 2.51 1.40
C GLY A 69 1.44 1.34 0.71
N ALA A 70 2.35 0.66 1.42
CA ALA A 70 3.01 -0.53 0.89
C ALA A 70 2.01 -1.65 0.55
N TYR A 71 1.00 -1.86 1.39
CA TYR A 71 -0.08 -2.80 1.11
C TYR A 71 -0.86 -2.42 -0.15
N ALA A 72 -1.23 -1.15 -0.32
CA ALA A 72 -1.89 -0.67 -1.53
C ALA A 72 -1.02 -0.86 -2.76
N GLY A 73 0.27 -0.56 -2.65
CA GLY A 73 1.21 -0.77 -3.74
C GLY A 73 1.32 -2.25 -4.13
N GLU A 74 1.28 -3.16 -3.16
CA GLU A 74 1.22 -4.61 -3.43
C GLU A 74 -0.04 -5.04 -4.15
N VAL A 75 -1.19 -4.43 -3.85
CA VAL A 75 -2.44 -4.68 -4.58
C VAL A 75 -2.30 -4.21 -6.03
N VAL A 76 -1.79 -3.01 -6.27
CA VAL A 76 -1.59 -2.48 -7.63
C VAL A 76 -0.58 -3.32 -8.42
N ALA A 77 0.54 -3.71 -7.82
CA ALA A 77 1.53 -4.55 -8.48
C ALA A 77 0.94 -5.90 -8.92
N ARG A 78 0.10 -6.52 -8.08
CA ARG A 78 -0.53 -7.81 -8.37
C ARG A 78 -1.64 -7.75 -9.41
N HIS A 79 -2.44 -6.68 -9.42
CA HIS A 79 -3.65 -6.59 -10.27
C HIS A 79 -3.47 -5.69 -11.50
N GLY A 80 -2.50 -4.79 -11.49
CA GLY A 80 -2.21 -3.85 -12.59
C GLY A 80 -0.89 -4.10 -13.32
N GLY A 81 -0.13 -5.12 -12.92
CA GLY A 81 1.20 -5.39 -13.51
C GLY A 81 2.23 -4.29 -13.25
N ALA A 82 2.03 -3.48 -12.21
CA ALA A 82 2.99 -2.46 -11.82
C ALA A 82 4.22 -3.07 -11.14
N GLU A 83 5.37 -2.42 -11.30
CA GLU A 83 6.64 -2.83 -10.69
C GLU A 83 7.11 -1.82 -9.65
N TRP A 84 7.64 -2.31 -8.53
CA TRP A 84 8.28 -1.47 -7.53
C TRP A 84 9.62 -0.94 -8.04
N TRP A 85 9.82 0.37 -7.88
CA TRP A 85 11.03 1.11 -8.18
C TRP A 85 11.51 1.82 -6.91
N GLU A 86 12.83 1.87 -6.70
CA GLU A 86 13.45 2.60 -5.58
C GLU A 86 14.38 3.66 -6.14
N THR A 87 14.18 4.91 -5.74
CA THR A 87 15.07 6.04 -6.06
C THR A 87 15.22 6.91 -4.81
N GLY A 88 16.45 7.22 -4.41
CA GLY A 88 16.69 8.05 -3.22
C GLY A 88 16.13 7.50 -1.90
N GLY A 89 15.78 6.20 -1.83
CA GLY A 89 15.11 5.59 -0.68
C GLY A 89 13.58 5.69 -0.69
N GLU A 90 12.99 6.40 -1.67
CA GLU A 90 11.56 6.43 -1.94
C GLU A 90 11.13 5.22 -2.76
N HIS A 91 9.89 4.76 -2.56
CA HIS A 91 9.36 3.56 -3.19
C HIS A 91 8.17 3.91 -4.07
N TRP A 92 8.36 3.76 -5.37
CA TRP A 92 7.39 4.10 -6.40
C TRP A 92 6.86 2.85 -7.05
N LEU A 93 5.66 2.93 -7.61
CA LEU A 93 5.14 1.95 -8.56
C LEU A 93 5.21 2.51 -9.96
N ARG A 94 5.81 1.74 -10.87
CA ARG A 94 5.75 2.02 -12.30
C ARG A 94 4.72 1.11 -12.95
N THR A 95 3.65 1.69 -13.49
CA THR A 95 2.63 0.95 -14.24
C THR A 95 3.09 0.66 -15.67
N PRO A 96 2.47 -0.32 -16.38
CA PRO A 96 2.88 -0.69 -17.75
C PRO A 96 2.84 0.47 -18.76
N ASP A 97 1.98 1.45 -18.56
CA ASP A 97 1.90 2.68 -19.35
C ASP A 97 3.03 3.69 -19.04
N GLY A 98 3.93 3.34 -18.11
CA GLY A 98 5.09 4.11 -17.73
C GLY A 98 4.85 5.17 -16.66
N ARG A 99 3.62 5.33 -16.17
CA ARG A 99 3.32 6.27 -15.08
C ARG A 99 3.92 5.81 -13.76
N LEU A 100 4.27 6.79 -12.92
CA LEU A 100 4.77 6.57 -11.58
C LEU A 100 3.71 6.94 -10.55
N TRP A 101 3.57 6.10 -9.54
CA TRP A 101 2.62 6.27 -8.44
C TRP A 101 3.35 6.11 -7.12
N ASP A 102 3.06 7.00 -6.16
CA ASP A 102 3.57 6.88 -4.80
C ASP A 102 2.43 6.45 -3.86
N PRO A 103 2.32 5.15 -3.55
CA PRO A 103 1.27 4.67 -2.68
C PRO A 103 1.52 5.02 -1.20
N ILE A 104 2.76 5.33 -0.81
CA ILE A 104 3.10 5.75 0.56
C ILE A 104 2.63 7.19 0.77
N GLU A 105 2.92 8.08 -0.19
CA GLU A 105 2.39 9.45 -0.18
C GLU A 105 0.86 9.46 -0.28
N GLU A 106 0.25 8.58 -1.07
CA GLU A 106 -1.21 8.51 -1.12
C GLU A 106 -1.84 8.09 0.23
N ALA A 107 -1.19 7.20 0.99
CA ALA A 107 -1.64 6.88 2.35
C ALA A 107 -1.55 8.10 3.27
N ARG A 108 -0.50 8.93 3.13
CA ARG A 108 -0.37 10.21 3.85
C ARG A 108 -1.47 11.18 3.44
N ARG A 109 -1.79 11.30 2.14
CA ARG A 109 -2.89 12.14 1.65
C ARG A 109 -4.25 11.66 2.15
N CYS A 110 -4.48 10.35 2.18
CA CYS A 110 -5.68 9.77 2.77
C CYS A 110 -5.81 10.15 4.25
N TYR A 111 -4.72 10.10 5.00
CA TYR A 111 -4.67 10.56 6.39
C TYR A 111 -4.93 12.07 6.54
N ALA A 112 -4.46 12.89 5.60
CA ALA A 112 -4.78 14.31 5.57
C ALA A 112 -6.23 14.60 5.16
N GLY A 113 -6.91 13.64 4.54
CA GLY A 113 -8.29 13.76 4.06
C GLY A 113 -8.46 14.00 2.56
N ASP A 114 -7.37 14.02 1.81
CA ASP A 114 -7.31 14.41 0.40
C ASP A 114 -6.80 13.28 -0.51
N GLY A 115 -7.00 12.02 -0.10
CA GLY A 115 -6.54 10.84 -0.83
C GLY A 115 -7.38 9.58 -0.56
N SER A 116 -7.18 8.55 -1.38
CA SER A 116 -7.79 7.22 -1.21
C SER A 116 -6.96 6.16 -1.93
N LEU A 117 -6.57 5.14 -1.19
CA LEU A 117 -5.81 4.01 -1.72
C LEU A 117 -6.64 3.21 -2.72
N ARG A 118 -7.96 3.13 -2.52
CA ARG A 118 -8.87 2.54 -3.49
C ARG A 118 -8.91 3.33 -4.80
N LEU A 119 -8.92 4.66 -4.74
CA LEU A 119 -8.91 5.50 -5.94
C LEU A 119 -7.58 5.40 -6.68
N LEU A 120 -6.44 5.47 -5.96
CA LEU A 120 -5.13 5.22 -6.55
C LEU A 120 -5.08 3.87 -7.24
N CYS A 121 -5.53 2.80 -6.59
CA CYS A 121 -5.53 1.48 -7.21
C CYS A 121 -6.39 1.44 -8.47
N ARG A 122 -7.60 2.01 -8.42
CA ARG A 122 -8.49 2.06 -9.59
C ARG A 122 -7.87 2.82 -10.76
N GLU A 123 -7.09 3.87 -10.50
CA GLU A 123 -6.47 4.68 -11.54
C GLU A 123 -5.18 4.06 -12.09
N ALA A 124 -4.40 3.41 -11.23
CA ALA A 124 -3.17 2.72 -11.61
C ALA A 124 -3.41 1.39 -12.35
N THR A 125 -4.60 0.78 -12.22
CA THR A 125 -4.95 -0.47 -12.93
C THR A 125 -5.85 -0.24 -14.16
N ARG A 126 -5.88 0.96 -14.71
CA ARG A 126 -6.65 1.29 -15.92
C ARG A 126 -5.91 1.00 -17.21
#